data_AF-A0A090DEU1-F1
#
_entry.id   AF-A0A090DEU1-F1
#
_cell.length_a   1.000
_cell.length_b   1.000
_cell.length_c   1.000
_cell.angle_alpha   90.00
_cell.angle_beta   90.00
_cell.angle_gamma   90.00
#
_symmetry.space_group_name_H-M   'P 1'
#
loop_
_entity.id
_entity.type
_entity.pdbx_description
1 polymer ?
#
loop_
_entity_poly.entity_id
_entity_poly.type
_entity_poly.pdbx_seq_one_letter_code
_entity_poly.pdbx_strand_id
1 'polypeptide(L)'
;MATISISMPADHAREYQQLWKELRLADALDLEHDLGEPIEVGNFDGANLVQWVVDLEPVLVPLVTASLAYLITSRGEFEYEKDGEKIRFKNLKPSQVKEVFALLDTRDKG
;
A
#
# COMPACT_ATOMS: atom_id res chain seq x y z
N MET A 1 8.72 -4.95 -13.43
CA MET A 1 7.61 -4.27 -12.73
C MET A 1 7.86 -4.43 -11.24
N ALA A 2 7.55 -3.41 -10.44
CA ALA A 2 7.65 -3.51 -8.99
C ALA A 2 6.25 -3.74 -8.42
N THR A 3 6.12 -4.64 -7.46
CA THR A 3 4.87 -4.91 -6.74
C THR A 3 4.99 -4.43 -5.31
N ILE A 4 3.91 -3.89 -4.77
CA ILE A 4 3.82 -3.55 -3.35
C ILE A 4 2.78 -4.44 -2.67
N SER A 5 3.02 -4.76 -1.41
CA SER A 5 2.11 -5.53 -0.57
C SER A 5 1.50 -4.61 0.50
N ILE A 6 0.24 -4.28 0.33
CA ILE A 6 -0.48 -3.46 1.28
C ILE A 6 -1.14 -4.39 2.29
N SER A 7 -0.64 -4.41 3.53
CA SER A 7 -1.21 -5.22 4.61
C SER A 7 -1.85 -4.33 5.68
N MET A 8 -2.90 -4.81 6.35
CA MET A 8 -3.49 -4.10 7.48
C MET A 8 -4.35 -5.01 8.34
N PRO A 9 -4.71 -4.57 9.57
CA PRO A 9 -5.71 -5.25 10.39
C PRO A 9 -7.01 -5.50 9.63
N ALA A 10 -7.56 -6.71 9.74
CA ALA A 10 -8.74 -7.14 8.99
C ALA A 10 -9.99 -6.29 9.28
N ASP A 11 -10.09 -5.71 10.48
CA ASP A 11 -11.17 -4.81 10.89
C ASP A 11 -11.13 -3.43 10.20
N HIS A 12 -9.97 -3.03 9.66
CA HIS A 12 -9.83 -1.80 8.85
C HIS A 12 -9.98 -2.04 7.34
N ALA A 13 -10.08 -3.29 6.90
CA ALA A 13 -10.01 -3.68 5.49
C ALA A 13 -11.09 -3.01 4.63
N ARG A 14 -12.33 -3.01 5.12
CA ARG A 14 -13.49 -2.48 4.39
C ARG A 14 -13.42 -0.96 4.25
N GLU A 15 -13.00 -0.27 5.29
CA GLU A 15 -12.81 1.19 5.27
C GLU A 15 -11.73 1.57 4.27
N TYR A 16 -10.61 0.84 4.28
CA TYR A 16 -9.52 1.08 3.36
C TYR A 16 -9.90 0.83 1.90
N GLN A 17 -10.62 -0.25 1.60
CA GLN A 17 -11.09 -0.54 0.24
C GLN A 17 -12.02 0.57 -0.29
N GLN A 18 -12.86 1.12 0.58
CA GLN A 18 -13.70 2.26 0.24
C GLN A 18 -12.87 3.52 -0.05
N LEU A 19 -11.88 3.83 0.78
CA LEU A 19 -10.95 4.93 0.55
C LEU A 19 -10.20 4.78 -0.78
N TRP A 20 -9.68 3.60 -1.08
CA TRP A 20 -8.99 3.32 -2.34
C TRP A 20 -9.89 3.61 -3.54
N LYS A 21 -11.13 3.14 -3.49
CA LYS A 21 -12.12 3.40 -4.54
C LYS A 21 -12.42 4.88 -4.72
N GLU A 22 -12.54 5.64 -3.63
CA GLU A 22 -12.77 7.08 -3.68
C GLU A 22 -11.60 7.83 -4.33
N LEU A 23 -10.37 7.47 -3.96
CA LEU A 23 -9.15 8.05 -4.53
C LEU A 23 -8.99 7.68 -6.02
N ARG A 24 -9.23 6.41 -6.39
CA ARG A 24 -9.23 5.93 -7.78
C ARG A 24 -10.22 6.73 -8.64
N LEU A 25 -11.43 6.97 -8.12
CA LEU A 25 -12.45 7.76 -8.81
C LEU A 25 -12.05 9.25 -8.92
N ALA A 26 -11.41 9.81 -7.88
CA ALA A 26 -10.93 11.18 -7.90
C ALA A 26 -9.85 11.40 -8.98
N ASP A 27 -9.00 10.40 -9.21
CA ASP A 27 -7.96 10.41 -10.25
C ASP A 27 -8.48 9.91 -11.62
N ALA A 28 -9.79 9.67 -11.77
CA ALA A 28 -10.43 9.21 -13.00
C ALA A 28 -9.84 7.92 -13.58
N LEU A 29 -9.36 7.03 -12.71
CA LEU A 29 -8.77 5.75 -13.10
C LEU A 29 -9.87 4.73 -13.40
N ASP A 30 -9.58 3.75 -14.25
CA ASP A 30 -10.51 2.67 -14.63
C ASP A 30 -10.65 1.60 -13.53
N LEU A 31 -11.62 0.69 -13.69
CA LEU A 31 -11.92 -0.38 -12.72
C LEU A 31 -10.81 -1.43 -12.60
N GLU A 32 -9.93 -1.53 -13.59
CA GLU A 32 -8.77 -2.43 -13.56
C GLU A 32 -7.76 -2.07 -12.45
N HIS A 33 -7.82 -0.84 -11.94
CA HIS A 33 -6.97 -0.32 -10.86
C HIS A 33 -7.63 -0.39 -9.48
N ASP A 34 -8.80 -1.03 -9.35
CA ASP A 34 -9.45 -1.21 -8.06
C ASP A 34 -8.79 -2.34 -7.25
N LEU A 35 -8.96 -2.31 -5.92
CA LEU A 35 -8.48 -3.40 -5.07
C LEU A 35 -9.37 -4.64 -5.25
N GLY A 36 -8.74 -5.76 -5.61
CA GLY A 36 -9.38 -7.07 -5.63
C GLY A 36 -9.73 -7.61 -4.24
N GLU A 37 -10.08 -8.89 -4.17
CA GLU A 37 -10.29 -9.57 -2.89
C GLU A 37 -8.97 -9.67 -2.12
N PRO A 38 -8.95 -9.28 -0.83
CA PRO A 38 -7.75 -9.42 -0.02
C PRO A 38 -7.45 -10.89 0.28
N ILE A 39 -6.17 -11.18 0.49
CA ILE A 39 -5.70 -12.46 1.00
C ILE A 39 -5.58 -12.36 2.52
N GLU A 40 -6.15 -13.32 3.25
CA GLU A 40 -5.91 -13.44 4.68
C GLU A 40 -4.48 -13.89 4.95
N VAL A 41 -3.78 -13.17 5.82
CA VAL A 41 -2.40 -13.46 6.20
C VAL A 41 -2.30 -13.55 7.72
N GLY A 42 -1.79 -14.68 8.21
CA GLY A 42 -1.51 -14.87 9.63
C GLY A 42 -0.27 -14.09 10.05
N ASN A 43 -0.37 -13.32 11.14
CA ASN A 43 0.79 -12.72 11.80
C ASN A 43 1.23 -13.59 12.99
N PHE A 44 2.53 -13.61 13.30
CA PHE A 44 3.11 -14.40 14.41
C PHE A 44 2.58 -13.99 15.79
N ASP A 45 1.99 -12.81 15.87
CA ASP A 45 1.40 -12.10 17.01
C ASP A 45 -0.10 -12.36 17.19
N GLY A 46 -0.73 -13.21 16.35
CA GLY A 46 -2.13 -13.61 16.47
C GLY A 46 -3.15 -12.57 15.98
N ALA A 47 -2.69 -11.48 15.38
CA ALA A 47 -3.56 -10.50 14.70
C ALA A 47 -3.98 -11.02 13.32
N ASN A 48 -5.27 -10.91 13.00
CA ASN A 48 -5.80 -11.20 11.66
C ASN A 48 -5.47 -10.03 10.74
N LEU A 49 -4.61 -10.27 9.76
CA LEU A 49 -4.28 -9.29 8.73
C LEU A 49 -4.91 -9.68 7.41
N VAL A 50 -5.21 -8.67 6.60
CA VAL A 50 -5.51 -8.81 5.18
C VAL A 50 -4.38 -8.20 4.37
N GLN A 51 -4.18 -8.69 3.15
CA GLN A 51 -3.16 -8.23 2.24
C GLN A 51 -3.71 -8.06 0.82
N TRP A 52 -3.32 -6.96 0.17
CA TRP A 52 -3.45 -6.77 -1.28
C TRP A 52 -2.06 -6.69 -1.91
N VAL A 53 -1.91 -7.32 -3.07
CA VAL A 53 -0.74 -7.15 -3.93
C VAL A 53 -1.13 -6.22 -5.06
N VAL A 54 -0.40 -5.11 -5.20
CA VAL A 54 -0.68 -4.08 -6.20
C VAL A 54 0.54 -3.90 -7.09
N ASP A 55 0.33 -3.94 -8.40
CA ASP A 55 1.35 -3.60 -9.38
C ASP A 55 1.62 -2.09 -9.33
N LEU A 56 2.88 -1.70 -9.09
CA LEU A 56 3.25 -0.30 -8.99
C LEU A 56 3.46 0.28 -10.39
N GLU A 57 2.38 0.76 -10.98
CA GLU A 57 2.36 1.51 -12.24
C GLU A 57 2.50 3.02 -12.00
N PRO A 58 3.08 3.81 -12.92
CA PRO A 58 3.20 5.27 -12.76
C PRO A 58 1.88 5.97 -12.46
N VAL A 59 0.80 5.51 -13.10
CA VAL A 59 -0.55 6.05 -12.91
C VAL A 59 -1.10 5.84 -11.49
N LEU A 60 -0.60 4.83 -10.77
CA LEU A 60 -1.02 4.49 -9.40
C LEU A 60 -0.19 5.16 -8.32
N VAL A 61 0.86 5.91 -8.68
CA VAL A 61 1.76 6.56 -7.70
C VAL A 61 1.02 7.50 -6.74
N PRO A 62 0.08 8.36 -7.19
CA PRO A 62 -0.71 9.21 -6.27
C PRO A 62 -1.57 8.38 -5.32
N LEU A 63 -2.20 7.32 -5.84
CA LEU A 63 -3.08 6.43 -5.09
C LEU A 63 -2.34 5.65 -3.99
N VAL A 64 -1.17 5.13 -4.34
CA VAL A 64 -0.25 4.48 -3.39
C VAL A 64 0.27 5.47 -2.35
N THR A 65 0.60 6.69 -2.75
CA THR A 65 1.04 7.77 -1.85
C THR A 65 -0.04 8.10 -0.81
N ALA A 66 -1.28 8.29 -1.25
CA ALA A 66 -2.42 8.56 -0.36
C ALA A 66 -2.70 7.37 0.57
N SER A 67 -2.59 6.14 0.06
CA SER A 67 -2.72 4.91 0.84
C SER A 67 -1.68 4.78 1.95
N LEU A 68 -0.42 5.11 1.65
CA LEU A 68 0.65 5.12 2.65
C LEU A 68 0.37 6.14 3.75
N ALA A 69 -0.08 7.35 3.38
CA ALA A 69 -0.47 8.36 4.36
C ALA A 69 -1.57 7.85 5.29
N TYR A 70 -2.62 7.24 4.73
CA TYR A 70 -3.67 6.62 5.53
C TYR A 70 -3.12 5.56 6.49
N LEU A 71 -2.32 4.61 5.99
CA LEU A 71 -1.73 3.52 6.80
C LEU A 71 -0.86 4.01 7.96
N ILE A 72 -0.05 5.04 7.71
CA ILE A 72 0.77 5.68 8.75
C ILE A 72 -0.12 6.26 9.84
N THR A 73 -1.23 6.89 9.47
CA THR A 73 -2.17 7.46 10.44
C THR A 73 -3.04 6.42 11.16
N SER A 74 -3.37 5.31 10.50
CA SER A 74 -4.27 4.26 11.00
C SER A 74 -3.58 3.13 11.78
N ARG A 75 -2.25 3.19 11.96
CA ARG A 75 -1.40 2.19 12.66
C ARG A 75 -1.26 0.83 11.93
N GLY A 76 -1.47 0.79 10.62
CA GLY A 76 -1.28 -0.41 9.79
C GLY A 76 0.19 -0.81 9.54
N GLU A 77 0.41 -1.91 8.80
CA GLU A 77 1.73 -2.42 8.43
C GLU A 77 1.93 -2.42 6.91
N PHE A 78 2.95 -1.76 6.38
CA PHE A 78 3.20 -1.76 4.92
C PHE A 78 4.39 -2.66 4.58
N GLU A 79 4.27 -3.52 3.56
CA GLU A 79 5.38 -4.34 3.07
C GLU A 79 5.62 -4.08 1.58
N TYR A 80 6.88 -4.01 1.16
CA TYR A 80 7.20 -3.97 -0.27
C TYR A 80 8.40 -4.85 -0.56
N GLU A 81 8.47 -5.34 -1.78
CA GLU A 81 9.61 -6.11 -2.26
C GLU A 81 10.46 -5.23 -3.16
N LYS A 82 11.76 -5.14 -2.86
CA LYS A 82 12.74 -4.45 -3.68
C LYS A 82 13.95 -5.33 -3.84
N ASP A 83 14.37 -5.57 -5.08
CA ASP A 83 15.56 -6.38 -5.39
C ASP A 83 15.53 -7.79 -4.75
N GLY A 84 14.32 -8.36 -4.58
CA GLY A 84 14.10 -9.67 -3.93
C GLY A 84 14.07 -9.64 -2.40
N GLU A 85 14.24 -8.46 -1.78
CA GLU A 85 14.15 -8.29 -0.33
C GLU A 85 12.78 -7.77 0.08
N LYS A 86 12.13 -8.46 1.03
CA LYS A 86 10.88 -8.03 1.64
C LYS A 86 11.14 -7.06 2.79
N ILE A 87 10.70 -5.82 2.63
CA ILE A 87 10.86 -4.76 3.63
C ILE A 87 9.49 -4.49 4.24
N ARG A 88 9.34 -4.83 5.53
CA ARG A 88 8.11 -4.60 6.31
C ARG A 88 8.28 -3.41 7.25
N PHE A 89 7.32 -2.50 7.22
CA PHE A 89 7.22 -1.40 8.14
C PHE A 89 6.09 -1.61 9.14
N LYS A 90 6.45 -1.69 10.42
CA LYS A 90 5.53 -1.56 11.56
C LYS A 90 5.83 -0.22 12.25
N ASN A 91 4.82 0.54 12.67
CA ASN A 91 4.99 1.81 13.40
C ASN A 91 5.94 2.80 12.68
N LEU A 92 5.60 3.14 11.43
CA LEU A 92 6.42 3.94 10.52
C LEU A 92 6.97 5.23 11.16
N LYS A 93 8.30 5.32 11.24
CA LYS A 93 8.99 6.57 11.58
C LYS A 93 9.01 7.49 10.36
N PRO A 94 8.96 8.83 10.52
CA PRO A 94 9.02 9.77 9.40
C PRO A 94 10.20 9.58 8.43
N SER A 95 11.33 9.02 8.88
CA SER A 95 12.48 8.70 8.03
C SER A 95 12.21 7.57 7.03
N GLN A 96 11.40 6.57 7.41
CA GLN A 96 11.04 5.44 6.56
C GLN A 96 10.03 5.84 5.47
N VAL A 97 9.16 6.81 5.79
CA VAL A 97 8.22 7.41 4.83
C VAL A 97 8.98 8.13 3.69
N LYS A 98 10.10 8.78 4.01
CA LYS A 98 10.96 9.42 3.00
C LYS A 98 11.63 8.42 2.06
N GLU A 99 12.01 7.24 2.53
CA GLU A 99 12.56 6.19 1.68
C GLU A 99 11.53 5.69 0.67
N VAL A 100 10.28 5.52 1.09
CA VAL A 100 9.19 5.12 0.19
C VAL A 100 8.88 6.22 -0.83
N PHE A 101 8.83 7.49 -0.41
CA PHE A 101 8.68 8.59 -1.36
C PHE A 101 9.83 8.66 -2.36
N ALA A 102 11.07 8.42 -1.93
CA ALA A 102 12.21 8.36 -2.85
C ALA A 102 12.10 7.20 -3.87
N LEU A 103 11.50 6.07 -3.51
CA LEU A 103 11.22 4.97 -4.45
C LEU A 103 10.15 5.35 -5.49
N LEU A 104 9.18 6.18 -5.10
CA LEU A 104 8.18 6.71 -6.02
C LEU A 104 8.74 7.82 -6.92
N ASP A 105 9.60 8.67 -6.36
CA ASP A 105 10.18 9.87 -7.00
C ASP A 105 11.34 9.56 -7.97
N THR A 106 12.04 8.43 -7.78
CA THR A 106 13.14 7.99 -8.67
C THR A 106 12.68 7.60 -10.08
N ARG A 107 11.36 7.57 -10.35
CA ARG A 107 10.79 7.24 -11.66
C ARG A 107 10.65 8.44 -12.60
N ASP A 108 10.80 9.67 -12.12
CA ASP A 108 10.78 10.87 -12.97
C ASP A 108 12.10 11.14 -13.72
N LYS A 109 13.05 10.18 -13.67
CA LYS A 109 14.36 10.26 -14.35
C LYS A 109 14.63 9.14 -15.36
N GLY A 110 13.61 8.38 -15.76
CA GLY A 110 13.70 7.29 -16.75
C GLY A 110 13.02 7.65 -18.06
#